data_AF-A0A662IWT3-F1
#
_entry.id   AF-A0A662IWT3-F1
#
_cell.length_a   1.000
_cell.length_b   1.000
_cell.length_c   1.000
_cell.angle_alpha   90.00
_cell.angle_beta   90.00
_cell.angle_gamma   90.00
#
_symmetry.space_group_name_H-M   'P 1'
#
loop_
_entity.id
_entity.type
_entity.pdbx_description
1 polymer ?
#
loop_
_entity_poly.entity_id
_entity_poly.type
_entity_poly.pdbx_seq_one_letter_code
_entity_poly.pdbx_strand_id
1 'polypeptide(L)'
;MRKVLIFASVVICLLFLTSTASASWWNVNWKYRREITITNVNGTLTDYQILVELNSSNFNFSHAQENGSDIRFVASDDETLLSHWIEVWNSSNQSARIWVNVSEVTEGTKIFMYYGNENAS
;
A
#
# COMPACT_ATOMS: atom_id res chain seq x y z
N MET A 1 -52.72 -45.80 -17.17
CA MET A 1 -52.81 -44.32 -17.18
C MET A 1 -51.63 -43.75 -16.40
N ARG A 2 -50.67 -43.11 -17.10
CA ARG A 2 -49.84 -41.93 -16.76
C ARG A 2 -50.05 -41.34 -15.33
N LYS A 3 -49.07 -41.00 -14.47
CA LYS A 3 -47.86 -40.12 -14.61
C LYS A 3 -46.93 -40.32 -13.38
N VAL A 4 -45.65 -40.66 -13.55
CA VAL A 4 -44.40 -39.86 -13.39
C VAL A 4 -44.23 -39.05 -12.08
N LEU A 5 -43.15 -39.39 -11.36
CA LEU A 5 -42.52 -38.81 -10.16
C LEU A 5 -41.93 -37.40 -10.37
N ILE A 6 -41.83 -36.59 -9.30
CA ILE A 6 -40.79 -35.54 -9.18
C ILE A 6 -40.24 -35.51 -7.75
N PHE A 7 -38.97 -35.90 -7.60
CA PHE A 7 -38.13 -35.63 -6.43
C PHE A 7 -37.58 -34.19 -6.56
N ALA A 8 -37.88 -33.31 -5.61
CA ALA A 8 -37.25 -32.00 -5.54
C ALA A 8 -36.06 -32.07 -4.57
N SER A 9 -34.87 -32.41 -5.10
CA SER A 9 -33.60 -32.22 -4.41
C SER A 9 -33.23 -30.75 -4.50
N VAL A 10 -33.37 -30.01 -3.39
CA VAL A 10 -32.92 -28.62 -3.31
C VAL A 10 -31.42 -28.63 -3.14
N VAL A 11 -30.74 -28.30 -4.23
CA VAL A 11 -29.28 -28.15 -4.32
C VAL A 11 -28.83 -27.07 -3.33
N ILE A 12 -28.03 -27.48 -2.34
CA ILE A 12 -27.22 -26.61 -1.50
C ILE A 12 -26.28 -25.83 -2.42
N CYS A 13 -26.58 -24.56 -2.64
CA CYS A 13 -25.66 -23.63 -3.27
C CYS A 13 -24.67 -23.18 -2.19
N LEU A 14 -23.51 -23.85 -2.15
CA LEU A 14 -22.37 -23.41 -1.34
C LEU A 14 -21.89 -22.08 -1.94
N LEU A 15 -22.32 -20.97 -1.33
CA LEU A 15 -21.80 -19.64 -1.64
C LEU A 15 -20.33 -19.60 -1.21
N PHE A 16 -19.43 -19.90 -2.15
CA PHE A 16 -18.02 -19.53 -2.00
C PHE A 16 -17.95 -17.99 -2.04
N LEU A 17 -17.93 -17.38 -0.85
CA LEU A 17 -17.49 -16.01 -0.66
C LEU A 17 -16.00 -15.97 -1.00
N THR A 18 -15.69 -15.85 -2.29
CA THR A 18 -14.36 -15.43 -2.69
C THR A 18 -14.23 -13.97 -2.26
N SER A 19 -13.54 -13.75 -1.13
CA SER A 19 -13.06 -12.41 -0.78
C SER A 19 -12.05 -12.01 -1.85
N THR A 20 -12.50 -11.27 -2.86
CA THR A 20 -11.59 -10.51 -3.70
C THR A 20 -11.10 -9.37 -2.82
N ALA A 21 -9.90 -9.51 -2.27
CA ALA A 21 -9.19 -8.36 -1.72
C ALA A 21 -8.97 -7.39 -2.90
N SER A 22 -9.88 -6.44 -3.04
CA SER A 22 -9.65 -5.28 -3.88
C SER A 22 -8.60 -4.47 -3.15
N ALA A 23 -7.43 -4.31 -3.75
CA ALA A 23 -6.43 -3.35 -3.26
C ALA A 23 -7.07 -1.96 -3.34
N SER A 24 -7.67 -1.53 -2.23
CA SER A 24 -8.45 -0.31 -2.16
C SER A 24 -7.51 0.88 -2.28
N TRP A 25 -7.97 1.96 -2.89
CA TRP A 25 -7.17 3.18 -2.89
C TRP A 25 -7.39 3.89 -1.55
N TRP A 26 -6.37 3.89 -0.67
CA TRP A 26 -6.46 4.44 0.70
C TRP A 26 -7.14 5.81 0.77
N ASN A 27 -6.75 6.76 -0.09
CA ASN A 27 -7.35 8.09 -0.11
C ASN A 27 -7.30 8.74 -1.50
N VAL A 28 -8.47 9.02 -2.08
CA VAL A 28 -8.61 9.53 -3.46
C VAL A 28 -8.02 10.92 -3.69
N ASN A 29 -7.73 11.69 -2.62
CA ASN A 29 -7.09 13.00 -2.75
C ASN A 29 -5.59 12.88 -3.09
N TRP A 30 -4.98 11.73 -2.82
CA TRP A 30 -3.64 11.39 -3.29
C TRP A 30 -3.75 10.78 -4.68
N LYS A 31 -3.08 11.38 -5.66
CA LYS A 31 -3.21 11.02 -7.08
C LYS A 31 -2.32 9.85 -7.49
N TYR A 32 -1.25 9.61 -6.74
CA TYR A 32 -0.24 8.61 -7.07
C TYR A 32 0.03 7.67 -5.92
N ARG A 33 0.38 6.43 -6.26
CA ARG A 33 0.81 5.38 -5.35
C ARG A 33 2.03 4.67 -5.91
N ARG A 34 2.98 4.35 -5.05
CA ARG A 34 4.14 3.51 -5.34
C ARG A 34 4.17 2.34 -4.37
N GLU A 35 4.23 1.12 -4.89
CA GLU A 35 4.55 -0.07 -4.07
C GLU A 35 6.04 -0.09 -3.75
N ILE A 36 6.36 -0.36 -2.49
CA ILE A 36 7.71 -0.58 -1.99
C ILE A 36 7.73 -1.99 -1.38
N THR A 37 8.55 -2.86 -1.95
CA THR A 37 8.76 -4.22 -1.44
C THR A 37 10.04 -4.24 -0.61
N ILE A 38 9.92 -4.61 0.65
CA ILE A 38 11.05 -4.77 1.56
C ILE A 38 11.65 -6.16 1.33
N THR A 39 12.95 -6.20 1.07
CA THR A 39 13.70 -7.42 0.76
C THR A 39 14.94 -7.51 1.64
N ASN A 40 15.62 -8.66 1.59
CA ASN A 40 16.83 -8.96 2.36
C ASN A 40 16.59 -8.92 3.88
N VAL A 41 15.45 -9.46 4.31
CA VAL A 41 15.06 -9.56 5.73
C VAL A 41 15.30 -10.98 6.21
N ASN A 42 16.07 -11.12 7.29
CA ASN A 42 16.34 -12.42 7.90
C ASN A 42 15.40 -12.64 9.10
N GLY A 43 14.31 -13.38 8.86
CA GLY A 43 13.27 -13.65 9.86
C GLY A 43 12.21 -12.55 9.92
N THR A 44 11.68 -12.31 11.12
CA THR A 44 10.67 -11.28 11.38
C THR A 44 11.28 -10.18 12.24
N LEU A 45 11.18 -8.94 11.77
CA LEU A 45 11.52 -7.74 12.53
C LEU A 45 10.22 -7.10 13.03
N THR A 46 10.26 -6.53 14.23
CA THR A 46 9.12 -5.82 14.82
C THR A 46 9.49 -4.38 15.11
N ASP A 47 8.53 -3.47 14.92
CA ASP A 47 8.66 -2.02 15.09
C ASP A 47 9.94 -1.44 14.44
N TYR A 48 10.22 -1.87 13.22
CA TYR A 48 11.47 -1.61 12.54
C TYR A 48 11.39 -0.38 11.63
N GLN A 49 12.47 0.40 11.55
CA GLN A 49 12.56 1.55 10.66
C GLN A 49 13.19 1.18 9.33
N ILE A 50 12.48 1.47 8.24
CA ILE A 50 12.91 1.25 6.87
C ILE A 50 13.26 2.59 6.23
N LEU A 51 14.47 2.68 5.67
CA LEU A 51 14.88 3.82 4.87
C LEU A 51 14.34 3.66 3.44
N VAL A 52 13.56 4.64 3.00
CA VAL A 52 13.10 4.81 1.62
C VAL A 52 13.93 5.91 0.97
N GLU A 53 14.71 5.54 -0.04
CA GLU A 53 15.52 6.48 -0.82
C GLU A 53 14.89 6.76 -2.18
N LEU A 54 14.58 8.02 -2.44
CA LEU A 54 14.01 8.48 -3.70
C LEU A 54 15.05 9.28 -4.47
N ASN A 55 15.08 9.07 -5.78
CA ASN A 55 15.88 9.87 -6.69
C ASN A 55 15.23 9.94 -8.08
N SER A 56 15.80 10.75 -8.97
CA SER A 56 15.30 10.96 -10.33
C SER A 56 15.07 9.70 -11.16
N SER A 57 15.81 8.61 -10.89
CA SER A 57 15.62 7.34 -11.61
C SER A 57 14.39 6.56 -11.14
N ASN A 58 13.90 6.84 -9.94
CA ASN A 58 12.85 6.06 -9.31
C ASN A 58 11.62 6.90 -8.92
N PHE A 59 11.71 8.22 -8.84
CA PHE A 59 10.62 9.08 -8.37
C PHE A 59 10.57 10.38 -9.16
N ASN A 60 9.38 10.75 -9.63
CA ASN A 60 9.15 12.05 -10.25
C ASN A 60 8.75 13.08 -9.19
N PHE A 61 9.70 13.94 -8.81
CA PHE A 61 9.48 14.96 -7.79
C PHE A 61 8.43 16.01 -8.16
N SER A 62 8.11 16.19 -9.45
CA SER A 62 7.04 17.12 -9.86
C SER A 62 5.62 16.64 -9.50
N HIS A 63 5.48 15.40 -9.05
CA HIS A 63 4.21 14.83 -8.61
C HIS A 63 3.95 15.00 -7.12
N ALA A 64 4.88 15.54 -6.34
CA ALA A 64 4.73 15.79 -4.91
C ALA A 64 4.91 17.29 -4.63
N GLN A 65 4.56 17.71 -3.42
CA GLN A 65 4.80 19.08 -3.01
C GLN A 65 6.30 19.37 -2.89
N GLU A 66 6.66 20.65 -3.05
CA GLU A 66 8.07 21.11 -3.04
C GLU A 66 8.84 20.67 -1.79
N ASN A 67 8.13 20.55 -0.65
CA ASN A 67 8.68 20.12 0.64
C ASN A 67 8.35 18.65 1.01
N GLY A 68 7.67 17.90 0.15
CA GLY A 68 7.24 16.52 0.42
C GLY A 68 6.19 16.38 1.51
N SER A 69 5.50 17.45 1.92
CA SER A 69 4.52 17.42 3.01
C SER A 69 3.28 16.55 2.70
N ASP A 70 3.08 16.23 1.43
CA ASP A 70 2.03 15.32 0.98
C ASP A 70 2.44 13.85 1.00
N ILE A 71 3.65 13.48 1.42
CA ILE A 71 4.03 12.06 1.48
C ILE A 71 3.26 11.35 2.59
N ARG A 72 2.66 10.20 2.27
CA ARG A 72 2.04 9.27 3.23
C ARG A 72 2.48 7.84 2.94
N PHE A 73 2.65 7.05 3.99
CA PHE A 73 2.91 5.62 3.87
C PHE A 73 1.75 4.84 4.45
N VAL A 74 1.34 3.79 3.75
CA VAL A 74 0.23 2.91 4.12
C VAL A 74 0.72 1.47 4.04
N ALA A 75 0.30 0.62 4.97
CA ALA A 75 0.59 -0.80 4.93
C ALA A 75 -0.09 -1.49 3.73
N SER A 76 0.24 -2.76 3.50
CA SER A 76 -0.32 -3.56 2.41
C SER A 76 -1.82 -3.87 2.53
N ASP A 77 -2.44 -3.53 3.65
CA ASP A 77 -3.88 -3.60 3.87
C ASP A 77 -4.66 -2.43 3.26
N ASP A 78 -3.96 -1.45 2.65
CA ASP A 78 -4.53 -0.22 2.08
C ASP A 78 -5.31 0.65 3.08
N GLU A 79 -5.09 0.46 4.39
CA GLU A 79 -5.82 1.14 5.46
C GLU A 79 -4.88 1.74 6.52
N THR A 80 -3.89 0.96 6.98
CA THR A 80 -3.05 1.33 8.12
C THR A 80 -2.00 2.35 7.73
N LEU A 81 -2.13 3.57 8.25
CA LEU A 81 -1.11 4.61 8.11
C LEU A 81 0.15 4.26 8.92
N LEU A 82 1.30 4.40 8.26
CA LEU A 82 2.61 4.17 8.86
C LEU A 82 3.25 5.50 9.23
N SER A 83 3.78 5.58 10.45
CA SER A 83 4.52 6.75 10.90
C SER A 83 5.83 6.86 10.13
N HIS A 84 6.22 8.09 9.80
CA HIS A 84 7.43 8.36 9.07
C HIS A 84 8.02 9.71 9.44
N TRP A 85 9.27 9.93 9.07
CA TRP A 85 9.90 11.24 9.12
C TRP A 85 10.79 11.43 7.90
N ILE A 86 10.76 12.66 7.36
CA ILE A 86 11.56 13.05 6.20
C ILE A 86 12.91 13.54 6.72
N GLU A 87 13.96 12.78 6.43
CA GLU A 87 15.33 13.16 6.79
C GLU A 87 15.91 14.16 5.79
N VAL A 88 15.70 13.90 4.50
CA VAL A 88 16.10 14.77 3.41
C VAL A 88 14.96 14.85 2.42
N TRP A 89 14.64 16.06 1.99
CA TRP A 89 13.85 16.30 0.80
C TRP A 89 14.50 17.43 0.00
N ASN A 90 14.97 17.10 -1.19
CA ASN A 90 15.58 18.04 -2.11
C ASN A 90 15.01 17.79 -3.51
N SER A 91 13.86 18.38 -3.77
CA SER A 91 13.18 18.39 -5.07
C SER A 91 14.08 18.88 -6.21
N SER A 92 14.88 19.92 -5.96
CA SER A 92 15.79 20.53 -6.93
C SER A 92 16.89 19.58 -7.39
N ASN A 93 17.50 18.84 -6.46
CA ASN A 93 18.49 17.81 -6.77
C ASN A 93 17.86 16.43 -7.01
N GLN A 94 16.53 16.35 -6.98
CA GLN A 94 15.75 15.13 -7.13
C GLN A 94 16.28 14.01 -6.23
N SER A 95 16.38 14.28 -4.92
CA SER A 95 16.77 13.31 -3.90
C SER A 95 15.96 13.43 -2.61
N ALA A 96 15.61 12.30 -2.01
CA ALA A 96 15.00 12.26 -0.69
C ALA A 96 15.36 11.00 0.09
N ARG A 97 15.39 11.13 1.42
CA ARG A 97 15.57 10.04 2.38
C ARG A 97 14.46 10.15 3.42
N ILE A 98 13.67 9.09 3.54
CA ILE A 98 12.49 9.07 4.39
C ILE A 98 12.51 7.77 5.20
N TRP A 99 12.38 7.89 6.51
CA TRP A 99 12.34 6.74 7.40
C TRP A 99 10.90 6.42 7.75
N VAL A 100 10.51 5.16 7.59
CA VAL A 100 9.15 4.67 7.81
C VAL A 100 9.19 3.60 8.88
N ASN A 101 8.36 3.71 9.90
CA ASN A 101 8.23 2.68 10.92
C ASN A 101 7.17 1.65 10.52
N VAL A 102 7.55 0.38 10.53
CA VAL A 102 6.69 -0.74 10.12
C VAL A 102 6.64 -1.75 11.28
N SER A 103 5.43 -2.04 11.76
CA SER A 103 5.22 -2.85 12.97
C SER A 103 5.71 -4.29 12.84
N GLU A 104 5.56 -4.89 11.66
CA GLU A 104 6.09 -6.22 11.36
C GLU A 104 6.67 -6.23 9.95
N VAL A 105 7.90 -6.73 9.82
CA VAL A 105 8.61 -6.85 8.55
C VAL A 105 9.15 -8.26 8.40
N THR A 106 8.67 -8.94 7.38
CA THR A 106 9.23 -10.18 6.83
C THR A 106 9.71 -9.97 5.40
N GLU A 107 10.42 -10.95 4.83
CA GLU A 107 10.80 -10.93 3.41
C GLU A 107 9.56 -10.73 2.52
N GLY A 108 9.62 -9.76 1.61
CA GLY A 108 8.53 -9.45 0.69
C GLY A 108 7.40 -8.61 1.28
N THR A 109 7.55 -8.09 2.52
CA THR A 109 6.59 -7.13 3.09
C THR A 109 6.42 -5.94 2.16
N LYS A 110 5.17 -5.56 1.91
CA LYS A 110 4.83 -4.44 1.03
C LYS A 110 4.30 -3.27 1.85
N ILE A 111 4.71 -2.08 1.47
CA ILE A 111 4.10 -0.83 1.89
C ILE A 111 3.84 0.02 0.65
N PHE A 112 2.91 0.96 0.77
CA PHE A 112 2.57 1.89 -0.28
C PHE A 112 2.94 3.31 0.11
N MET A 113 3.65 4.00 -0.77
CA MET A 113 3.88 5.44 -0.66
C MET A 113 2.86 6.18 -1.53
N TYR A 114 2.04 7.01 -0.90
CA TYR A 114 1.07 7.89 -1.55
C TYR A 114 1.62 9.31 -1.63
N TYR A 115 1.38 9.97 -2.78
CA TYR A 115 1.78 11.36 -3.04
C TYR A 115 0.86 12.02 -4.10
N GLY A 116 1.03 13.30 -4.37
CA GLY A 116 0.24 14.08 -5.32
C GLY A 116 -1.02 14.72 -4.75
N ASN A 117 -1.03 15.03 -3.46
CA ASN A 117 -2.10 15.81 -2.84
C ASN A 117 -1.63 17.25 -2.59
N GLU A 118 -2.06 18.17 -3.46
CA GLU A 118 -1.71 19.60 -3.38
C GLU A 118 -2.30 20.32 -2.15
N ASN A 119 -3.29 19.71 -1.48
CA ASN A 119 -3.96 20.29 -0.32
C ASN A 119 -3.50 19.66 1.01
N ALA A 120 -2.55 18.73 0.98
CA ALA A 120 -1.98 18.12 2.18
C ALA A 120 -0.92 19.05 2.82
N SER A 121 -0.66 18.84 4.11
CA SER A 121 0.42 19.49 4.86
C SER A 121 1.01 18.54 5.88
#